data_AF-A0A938DY82-F1
#
_entry.id   AF-A0A938DY82-F1
#
_cell.length_a   1.000
_cell.length_b   1.000
_cell.length_c   1.000
_cell.angle_alpha   90.00
_cell.angle_beta   90.00
_cell.angle_gamma   90.00
#
_symmetry.space_group_name_H-M   'P 1'
#
loop_
_entity.id
_entity.type
_entity.pdbx_description
1 polymer ?
#
loop_
_entity_poly.entity_id
_entity_poly.type
_entity_poly.pdbx_seq_one_letter_code
_entity_poly.pdbx_strand_id
1 'polypeptide(L)'
;MPQQPLAQVPADARWNWQEDAACQGMDSSIFFHPQNERGSARSKRDRAAKLVCAQCPVRLECADYAIRAREPYGVWGGLTEEDREHIYLRIDARHHPRRKGDGLRIAGSDIDRAISGNALGITA
;
A
#
# COMPACT_ATOMS: atom_id res chain seq x y z
N MET A 1 -5.71 12.35 -8.10
CA MET A 1 -5.94 11.55 -6.88
C MET A 1 -7.44 11.29 -6.78
N PRO A 2 -7.92 10.03 -6.75
CA PRO A 2 -9.35 9.77 -6.61
C PRO A 2 -9.84 10.29 -5.26
N GLN A 3 -11.02 10.92 -5.26
CA GLN A 3 -11.58 11.57 -4.07
C GLN A 3 -12.21 10.53 -3.15
N GLN A 4 -11.47 10.12 -2.11
CA GLN A 4 -12.06 9.44 -0.97
C GLN A 4 -12.97 10.39 -0.18
N PRO A 5 -14.07 9.90 0.42
CA PRO A 5 -14.86 10.68 1.37
C PRO A 5 -13.98 11.12 2.55
N LEU A 6 -13.90 12.42 2.81
CA LEU A 6 -13.04 13.06 3.81
C LEU A 6 -13.17 12.48 5.24
N ALA A 7 -14.25 11.75 5.55
CA ALA A 7 -14.51 11.16 6.85
C ALA A 7 -13.61 9.95 7.21
N GLN A 8 -12.90 9.36 6.24
CA GLN A 8 -12.05 8.18 6.44
C GLN A 8 -10.55 8.50 6.40
N VAL A 9 -10.18 9.72 6.01
CA VAL A 9 -8.78 10.15 5.94
C VAL A 9 -8.28 10.38 7.36
N PRO A 10 -7.21 9.70 7.80
CA PRO A 10 -6.63 9.95 9.11
C PRO A 10 -6.27 11.42 9.29
N ALA A 11 -6.51 11.99 10.49
CA ALA A 11 -6.18 13.39 10.77
C ALA A 11 -4.69 13.68 10.59
N ASP A 12 -3.84 12.64 10.61
CA ASP A 12 -2.42 12.67 10.32
C ASP A 12 -2.05 12.36 8.85
N ALA A 13 -2.96 12.56 7.89
CA ALA A 13 -2.65 12.36 6.47
C ALA A 13 -1.73 13.44 5.87
N ARG A 14 -1.67 14.63 6.49
CA ARG A 14 -0.80 15.75 6.08
C ARG A 14 0.49 15.80 6.88
N TRP A 15 1.36 14.81 6.69
CA TRP A 15 2.67 14.76 7.36
C TRP A 15 3.69 14.41 6.28
N ASN A 16 4.73 15.23 6.12
CA ASN A 16 5.69 15.33 5.00
C ASN A 16 6.35 14.05 4.48
N TRP A 17 6.05 12.87 5.03
CA TRP A 17 6.65 11.60 4.60
C TRP A 17 6.41 11.31 3.10
N GLN A 18 5.31 11.80 2.50
CA GLN A 18 5.12 11.63 1.05
C GLN A 18 6.18 12.35 0.21
N GLU A 19 6.82 13.40 0.73
CA GLU A 19 7.87 14.15 0.03
C GLU A 19 9.16 13.33 -0.10
N ASP A 20 9.42 12.44 0.87
CA ASP A 20 10.57 11.53 0.89
C ASP A 20 10.29 10.19 0.17
N ALA A 21 9.12 10.03 -0.44
CA ALA A 21 8.74 8.80 -1.09
C ALA A 21 9.53 8.55 -2.38
N ALA A 22 10.12 7.36 -2.53
CA ALA A 22 10.84 7.00 -3.76
C ALA A 22 9.96 7.01 -5.03
N CYS A 23 8.64 6.91 -4.88
CA CYS A 23 7.69 7.02 -5.99
C CYS A 23 7.32 8.46 -6.36
N GLN A 24 7.78 9.46 -5.60
CA GLN A 24 7.53 10.87 -5.89
C GLN A 24 8.10 11.22 -7.27
N GLY A 25 7.30 11.89 -8.10
CA GLY A 25 7.68 12.27 -9.47
C GLY A 25 7.60 11.16 -10.52
N MET A 26 7.32 9.91 -10.13
CA MET A 26 7.10 8.81 -11.07
C MET A 26 5.69 8.84 -11.68
N ASP A 27 5.51 8.15 -12.81
CA ASP A 27 4.17 7.97 -13.39
C ASP A 27 3.28 7.15 -12.42
N SER A 28 2.16 7.75 -12.03
CA SER A 28 1.14 7.13 -11.20
C SER A 28 0.58 5.83 -11.78
N SER A 29 0.63 5.64 -13.11
CA SER A 29 0.15 4.42 -13.78
C SER A 29 0.90 3.16 -13.34
N ILE A 30 2.12 3.31 -12.79
CA ILE A 30 2.89 2.20 -12.22
C ILE A 30 2.21 1.69 -10.94
N PHE A 31 1.63 2.59 -10.14
CA PHE A 31 1.09 2.26 -8.82
C PHE A 31 -0.42 2.02 -8.84
N PHE A 32 -1.13 2.63 -9.78
CA PHE A 32 -2.59 2.58 -9.88
C PHE A 32 -3.01 2.03 -11.25
N HIS A 33 -3.77 0.94 -11.27
CA HIS A 33 -4.25 0.36 -12.52
C HIS A 33 -5.29 1.26 -13.22
N PRO A 34 -5.38 1.18 -14.56
CA PRO A 34 -6.56 1.64 -15.29
C PRO A 34 -7.75 0.70 -15.04
N GLN A 35 -8.97 1.19 -15.33
CA GLN A 35 -10.17 0.36 -15.28
C GLN A 35 -10.01 -0.85 -16.22
N ASN A 36 -10.23 -2.05 -15.67
CA ASN A 36 -10.23 -3.35 -16.35
C ASN A 36 -8.87 -4.03 -16.59
N GLU A 37 -7.77 -3.56 -16.01
CA GLU A 37 -6.51 -4.31 -16.06
C GLU A 37 -6.61 -5.63 -15.27
N ARG A 38 -6.15 -6.75 -15.87
CA ARG A 38 -6.23 -8.09 -15.27
C ARG A 38 -5.05 -8.98 -15.69
N GLY A 39 -4.93 -10.12 -15.01
CA GLY A 39 -3.98 -11.18 -15.36
C GLY A 39 -2.53 -10.71 -15.35
N SER A 40 -1.76 -11.14 -16.35
CA SER A 40 -0.31 -10.90 -16.41
C SER A 40 0.08 -9.42 -16.49
N ALA A 41 -0.77 -8.56 -17.07
CA ALA A 41 -0.54 -7.11 -17.09
C ALA A 41 -0.56 -6.55 -15.66
N ARG A 42 -1.60 -6.88 -14.89
CA ARG A 42 -1.72 -6.49 -13.48
C ARG A 42 -0.55 -7.00 -12.65
N SER A 43 -0.20 -8.28 -12.77
CA SER A 43 0.92 -8.86 -12.02
C SER A 43 2.26 -8.19 -12.34
N LYS A 44 2.50 -7.82 -13.60
CA LYS A 44 3.73 -7.10 -14.01
C LYS A 44 3.77 -5.69 -13.40
N ARG A 45 2.67 -4.95 -13.46
CA ARG A 45 2.54 -3.61 -12.88
C ARG A 45 2.73 -3.66 -11.35
N ASP A 46 2.02 -4.56 -10.67
CA ASP A 46 2.13 -4.72 -9.22
C ASP A 46 3.56 -5.09 -8.80
N ARG A 47 4.23 -5.98 -9.55
CA ARG A 47 5.65 -6.29 -9.33
C ARG A 47 6.54 -5.05 -9.50
N ALA A 48 6.34 -4.27 -10.55
CA ALA A 48 7.11 -3.04 -10.79
C ALA A 48 6.92 -2.03 -9.65
N ALA A 49 5.70 -1.81 -9.19
CA ALA A 49 5.41 -0.94 -8.05
C ALA A 49 6.02 -1.46 -6.74
N LYS A 50 5.94 -2.78 -6.49
CA LYS A 50 6.55 -3.40 -5.30
C LYS A 50 8.06 -3.26 -5.28
N LEU A 51 8.74 -3.30 -6.44
CA LEU A 51 10.19 -3.06 -6.54
C LEU A 51 10.59 -1.64 -6.11
N VAL A 52 9.79 -0.63 -6.48
CA VAL A 52 9.99 0.75 -6.00
C VAL A 52 9.77 0.82 -4.49
N CYS A 53 8.68 0.21 -4.00
CA CYS A 53 8.36 0.21 -2.58
C CYS A 53 9.45 -0.46 -1.72
N ALA A 54 10.12 -1.50 -2.24
CA ALA A 54 11.19 -2.21 -1.55
C ALA A 54 12.42 -1.33 -1.23
N GLN A 55 12.61 -0.23 -1.96
CA GLN A 55 13.71 0.72 -1.78
C GLN A 55 13.26 2.05 -1.16
N CYS A 56 11.97 2.18 -0.84
CA CYS A 56 11.38 3.44 -0.40
C CYS A 56 11.64 3.67 1.11
N PRO A 57 12.21 4.82 1.52
CA PRO A 57 12.55 5.08 2.92
C PRO A 57 11.31 5.23 3.83
N VAL A 58 10.17 5.61 3.25
CA VAL A 58 8.89 5.83 3.96
C VAL A 58 7.90 4.69 3.73
N ARG A 59 8.38 3.50 3.35
CA ARG A 59 7.57 2.32 3.04
C ARG A 59 6.59 1.98 4.17
N LEU A 60 7.07 1.99 5.41
CA LEU A 60 6.28 1.57 6.57
C LEU A 60 5.19 2.60 6.88
N GLU A 61 5.50 3.89 6.84
CA GLU A 61 4.55 4.99 7.00
C GLU A 61 3.47 4.93 5.91
N CYS A 62 3.86 4.64 4.67
CA CYS A 62 2.94 4.47 3.54
C CYS A 62 1.98 3.30 3.75
N ALA A 63 2.50 2.14 4.19
CA ALA A 63 1.67 0.96 4.48
C ALA A 63 0.74 1.20 5.68
N ASP A 64 1.24 1.83 6.74
CA ASP A 64 0.45 2.19 7.92
C ASP A 64 -0.75 3.05 7.54
N TYR A 65 -0.50 4.10 6.77
CA TYR A 65 -1.53 4.99 6.26
C TYR A 65 -2.55 4.21 5.44
N ALA A 66 -2.11 3.38 4.49
CA ALA A 66 -3.01 2.67 3.59
C ALA A 66 -3.98 1.73 4.33
N ILE A 67 -3.51 1.04 5.36
CA ILE A 67 -4.36 0.17 6.18
C ILE A 67 -5.37 0.97 7.01
N ARG A 68 -4.95 2.09 7.61
CA ARG A 68 -5.83 2.94 8.42
C ARG A 68 -6.86 3.68 7.59
N ALA A 69 -6.47 4.20 6.43
CA ALA A 69 -7.34 4.90 5.49
C ALA A 69 -8.22 3.94 4.68
N ARG A 70 -7.94 2.64 4.74
CA ARG A 70 -8.59 1.60 3.95
C ARG A 70 -8.49 1.87 2.45
N GLU A 71 -7.27 2.19 1.99
CA GLU A 71 -7.00 2.60 0.61
C GLU A 71 -7.49 1.55 -0.40
N PRO A 72 -8.47 1.89 -1.27
CA PRO A 72 -9.17 0.91 -2.09
C PRO A 72 -8.39 0.48 -3.33
N TYR A 73 -7.46 1.31 -3.81
CA TYR A 73 -6.79 1.10 -5.09
C TYR A 73 -5.28 1.24 -5.03
N GLY A 74 -4.60 0.56 -5.93
CA GLY A 74 -3.17 0.65 -6.18
C GLY A 74 -2.28 -0.04 -5.15
N VAL A 75 -0.97 0.12 -5.35
CA VAL A 75 0.08 -0.42 -4.48
C VAL A 75 0.54 0.65 -3.50
N TRP A 76 0.51 0.33 -2.19
CA TRP A 76 0.88 1.23 -1.11
C TRP A 76 1.83 0.55 -0.13
N GLY A 77 3.01 1.13 0.10
CA GLY A 77 4.00 0.57 1.03
C GLY A 77 4.41 -0.87 0.70
N GLY A 78 4.28 -1.28 -0.57
CA GLY A 78 4.51 -2.64 -1.04
C GLY A 78 3.28 -3.56 -1.01
N LEU A 79 2.14 -3.16 -0.46
CA LEU A 79 0.91 -3.96 -0.45
C LEU A 79 0.07 -3.68 -1.69
N THR A 80 -0.36 -4.71 -2.42
CA THR A 80 -1.39 -4.59 -3.47
C THR A 80 -2.78 -4.40 -2.85
N GLU A 81 -3.78 -4.14 -3.70
CA GLU A 81 -5.19 -4.17 -3.30
C GLU A 81 -5.59 -5.51 -2.68
N GLU A 82 -5.15 -6.61 -3.30
CA GLU A 82 -5.42 -7.98 -2.84
C GLU A 82 -4.75 -8.27 -1.49
N ASP A 83 -3.48 -7.86 -1.31
CA ASP A 83 -2.78 -7.97 -0.03
C ASP A 83 -3.57 -7.25 1.09
N ARG A 84 -4.08 -6.04 0.79
CA ARG A 84 -4.86 -5.24 1.75
C ARG A 84 -6.25 -5.82 2.02
N GLU A 85 -6.94 -6.36 1.02
CA GLU A 85 -8.21 -7.08 1.18
C GLU A 85 -8.05 -8.22 2.20
N HIS A 86 -7.01 -9.05 2.08
CA HIS A 86 -6.72 -10.12 3.04
C HIS A 86 -6.42 -9.62 4.46
N ILE A 87 -5.84 -8.42 4.60
CA ILE A 87 -5.66 -7.77 5.90
C ILE A 87 -7.02 -7.31 6.45
N TYR A 88 -7.84 -6.63 5.64
CA TYR A 88 -9.12 -6.08 6.08
C TYR A 88 -10.11 -7.16 6.53
N LEU A 89 -10.10 -8.34 5.90
CA LEU A 89 -10.92 -9.47 6.31
C LEU A 89 -10.62 -9.95 7.75
N ARG A 90 -9.43 -9.63 8.29
CA ARG A 90 -9.02 -9.97 9.65
C ARG A 90 -9.31 -8.87 10.68
N ILE A 91 -9.71 -7.68 10.24
CA ILE A 91 -9.97 -6.53 11.12
C ILE A 91 -11.46 -6.50 11.51
N ASP A 92 -11.76 -6.45 12.80
CA ASP A 92 -13.11 -6.14 13.28
C ASP A 92 -13.44 -4.69 12.92
N ALA A 93 -14.44 -4.48 12.08
CA ALA A 93 -14.87 -3.16 11.62
C ALA A 93 -15.23 -2.21 12.77
N ARG A 94 -15.67 -2.74 13.93
CA ARG A 94 -15.97 -1.94 15.13
C ARG A 94 -14.71 -1.38 15.80
N HIS A 95 -13.57 -2.04 15.57
CA HIS A 95 -12.27 -1.73 16.16
C HIS A 95 -11.23 -1.36 15.09
N HIS A 96 -11.67 -0.70 14.01
CA HIS A 96 -10.80 -0.30 12.91
C HIS A 96 -9.62 0.57 13.40
N PRO A 97 -8.38 0.32 12.95
CA PRO A 97 -7.19 1.07 13.37
C PRO A 97 -7.28 2.55 12.97
N ARG A 98 -7.01 3.46 13.92
CA ARG A 98 -7.14 4.91 13.70
C ARG A 98 -5.86 5.69 13.95
N ARG A 99 -5.05 5.27 14.91
CA ARG A 99 -3.83 5.98 15.31
C ARG A 99 -2.65 5.55 14.44
N LYS A 100 -1.74 6.49 14.16
CA LYS A 100 -0.46 6.21 13.49
C LYS A 100 0.24 4.99 14.11
N GLY A 101 0.70 4.08 13.27
CA GLY A 101 1.34 2.82 13.67
C GLY A 101 0.36 1.68 13.99
N ASP A 102 -0.96 1.93 14.07
CA ASP A 102 -1.95 0.85 14.25
C ASP A 102 -1.97 -0.09 13.05
N GLY A 103 -1.78 0.43 11.82
CA GLY A 103 -1.72 -0.38 10.60
C GLY A 103 -0.51 -1.32 10.61
N LEU A 104 0.65 -0.81 11.02
CA LEU A 104 1.87 -1.63 11.15
C LEU A 104 1.72 -2.75 12.19
N ARG A 105 1.06 -2.47 13.32
CA ARG A 105 0.83 -3.49 14.35
C ARG A 105 -0.05 -4.63 13.86
N ILE A 106 -0.99 -4.35 12.96
CA ILE A 106 -1.89 -5.35 12.39
C ILE A 106 -1.23 -6.11 11.23
N ALA A 107 -0.51 -5.40 10.36
CA ALA A 107 -0.08 -5.89 9.05
C ALA A 107 1.44 -6.07 8.89
N GLY A 108 2.25 -5.88 9.94
CA GLY A 108 3.72 -5.84 9.84
C GLY A 108 4.34 -7.01 9.07
N SER A 109 3.93 -8.24 9.37
CA SER A 109 4.44 -9.43 8.66
C SER A 109 3.99 -9.50 7.21
N ASP A 110 2.78 -9.01 6.91
CA ASP A 110 2.26 -8.92 5.55
C ASP A 110 3.05 -7.90 4.72
N ILE A 111 3.42 -6.76 5.32
CA ILE A 111 4.20 -5.68 4.71
C ILE A 111 5.59 -6.17 4.30
N ASP A 112 6.27 -6.92 5.17
CA ASP A 112 7.59 -7.46 4.84
C ASP A 112 7.52 -8.60 3.82
N ARG A 113 6.50 -9.47 3.93
CA ARG A 113 6.29 -10.55 2.96
C ARG A 113 6.02 -9.99 1.56
N ALA A 114 5.25 -8.91 1.44
CA ALA A 114 4.81 -8.35 0.16
C ALA A 114 5.97 -7.84 -0.73
N ILE A 115 7.12 -7.49 -0.13
CA ILE A 115 8.34 -7.07 -0.85
C ILE A 115 9.48 -8.10 -0.77
N SER A 116 9.22 -9.29 -0.23
CA SER A 116 10.24 -10.33 -0.12
C SER A 116 10.76 -10.73 -1.50
N GLY A 117 12.02 -11.20 -1.57
CA GLY A 117 12.60 -11.68 -2.82
C GLY A 117 11.75 -12.75 -3.52
N ASN A 118 11.08 -13.60 -2.75
CA ASN A 118 10.13 -14.60 -3.26
C ASN A 118 8.88 -13.94 -3.87
N ALA A 119 8.25 -13.00 -3.16
CA ALA A 119 7.09 -12.27 -3.67
C ALA A 119 7.40 -11.43 -4.92
N LEU A 120 8.65 -10.95 -5.03
CA LEU A 120 9.14 -10.19 -6.16
C LEU A 120 9.70 -11.08 -7.29
N GLY A 121 9.77 -12.41 -7.11
CA GLY A 121 10.36 -13.33 -8.08
C GLY A 121 11.83 -13.02 -8.40
N ILE A 122 12.61 -12.64 -7.38
CA ILE A 122 14.05 -12.33 -7.46
C ILE A 122 14.90 -13.46 -6.86
N THR A 123 14.36 -14.21 -5.90
CA THR A 123 15.03 -15.39 -5.31
C THR A 123 14.54 -16.66 -5.98
N ALA A 124 15.48 -17.57 -6.28
CA ALA A 124 15.23 -18.90 -6.83
C ALA A 124 14.67 -19.88 -5.78
#